data_AF-A0A847E045-F1
#
_entry.id   AF-A0A847E045-F1
#
_cell.length_a   1.000
_cell.length_b   1.000
_cell.length_c   1.000
_cell.angle_alpha   90.00
_cell.angle_beta   90.00
_cell.angle_gamma   90.00
#
_symmetry.space_group_name_H-M   'P 1'
#
loop_
_entity.id
_entity.type
_entity.pdbx_description
1 polymer ?
#
loop_
_entity_poly.entity_id
_entity_poly.type
_entity_poly.pdbx_seq_one_letter_code
_entity_poly.pdbx_strand_id
1 'polypeptide(L)' 'MEFDFSPKCREMQQRLLAFMDEHVYPNEHRYHEEVEANRRAGNAWVPTKVIEELKPK' A
#
# COMPACT_ATOMS: atom_id res chain seq x y z
N MET A 1 -14.22 31.53 7.71
CA MET A 1 -13.36 30.58 8.46
C MET A 1 -12.50 29.90 7.41
N GLU A 2 -11.18 30.00 7.52
CA GLU A 2 -10.24 29.43 6.56
C GLU A 2 -9.87 28.03 7.08
N PHE A 3 -10.42 26.98 6.47
CA PHE A 3 -10.19 25.58 6.82
C PHE A 3 -9.07 24.94 6.00
N ASP A 4 -8.15 25.75 5.50
CA ASP A 4 -7.11 25.26 4.62
C ASP A 4 -6.00 24.55 5.43
N PHE A 5 -5.37 23.57 4.81
CA PHE A 5 -4.28 22.85 5.42
C PHE A 5 -3.08 23.79 5.63
N SER A 6 -2.38 23.64 6.77
CA SER A 6 -1.12 24.34 6.94
C SER A 6 -0.13 23.96 5.83
N PRO A 7 0.83 24.83 5.45
CA PRO A 7 1.86 24.50 4.46
C PRO A 7 2.58 23.17 4.76
N LYS A 8 2.86 22.90 6.05
CA LYS A 8 3.46 21.64 6.51
C LYS A 8 2.57 20.42 6.26
N CYS A 9 1.26 20.54 6.48
CA CYS A 9 0.30 19.46 6.18
C CYS A 9 0.30 19.13 4.70
N ARG A 10 0.31 20.13 3.82
CA ARG A 10 0.36 19.93 2.36
C ARG A 10 1.65 19.24 1.92
N GLU A 11 2.80 19.64 2.46
CA GLU A 11 4.08 19.00 2.17
C GLU A 11 4.07 17.51 2.57
N MET A 12 3.57 17.19 3.76
CA MET A 12 3.46 15.80 4.23
C MET A 12 2.48 14.99 3.35
N GLN A 13 1.36 15.58 2.95
CA GLN A 13 0.41 14.95 2.04
C GLN A 13 1.05 14.62 0.70
N GLN A 14 1.82 15.55 0.12
CA GLN A 14 2.51 15.30 -1.15
C GLN A 14 3.51 14.16 -1.05
N ARG A 15 4.30 14.11 0.04
CA ARG A 15 5.25 13.02 0.29
C ARG A 15 4.55 11.67 0.47
N LEU A 16 3.42 11.65 1.16
CA LEU A 16 2.61 10.45 1.31
C LEU A 16 2.07 9.98 -0.03
N LEU A 17 1.45 10.88 -0.82
CA LEU A 17 0.87 10.54 -2.11
C LEU A 17 1.93 10.01 -3.08
N ALA A 18 3.10 10.65 -3.15
CA ALA A 18 4.21 10.16 -3.97
C ALA A 18 4.63 8.73 -3.60
N PHE A 19 4.74 8.42 -2.31
CA PHE A 19 5.03 7.06 -1.84
C PHE A 19 3.93 6.06 -2.22
N MET A 20 2.67 6.45 -2.08
CA MET A 20 1.53 5.60 -2.42
C MET A 20 1.48 5.30 -3.93
N ASP A 21 1.68 6.33 -4.76
CA ASP A 21 1.70 6.23 -6.22
C ASP A 21 2.87 5.35 -6.71
N GLU A 22 4.04 5.45 -6.09
CA GLU A 22 5.23 4.70 -6.51
C GLU A 22 5.18 3.24 -6.05
N HIS A 23 4.72 2.97 -4.83
CA HIS A 23 4.90 1.67 -4.19
C HIS A 23 3.62 0.93 -3.83
N VAL A 24 2.52 1.63 -3.52
CA VAL A 24 1.32 1.00 -2.95
C VAL A 24 0.27 0.73 -4.03
N TYR A 25 -0.22 1.75 -4.70
CA TYR A 25 -1.30 1.61 -5.69
C TYR A 25 -0.94 0.68 -6.86
N PRO A 26 0.30 0.65 -7.39
CA PRO A 26 0.66 -0.30 -8.43
C PRO A 26 0.58 -1.78 -7.98
N ASN A 27 0.71 -2.03 -6.67
CA ASN A 27 0.76 -3.38 -6.10
C ASN A 27 -0.57 -3.84 -5.48
N GLU A 28 -1.55 -2.94 -5.32
CA GLU A 28 -2.80 -3.22 -4.61
C GLU A 28 -3.59 -4.36 -5.26
N HIS A 29 -3.75 -4.33 -6.59
CA HIS A 29 -4.42 -5.39 -7.33
C HIS A 29 -3.76 -6.76 -7.13
N ARG A 30 -2.43 -6.80 -7.27
CA ARG A 30 -1.62 -8.03 -7.11
C ARG A 30 -1.75 -8.59 -5.68
N TYR A 31 -1.74 -7.72 -4.68
CA TYR A 31 -1.96 -8.10 -3.29
C TYR A 31 -3.34 -8.73 -3.07
N HIS A 32 -4.41 -8.14 -3.62
CA HIS A 32 -5.77 -8.68 -3.50
C HIS A 32 -5.91 -10.05 -4.14
N GLU A 33 -5.35 -10.25 -5.35
CA GLU A 33 -5.35 -11.54 -6.03
C GLU A 33 -4.67 -12.63 -5.20
N GLU A 34 -3.52 -12.31 -4.59
CA GLU A 34 -2.79 -13.25 -3.72
C GLU A 34 -3.57 -13.58 -2.45
N VAL A 35 -4.18 -12.59 -1.79
CA VAL A 35 -5.04 -12.83 -0.61
C VAL A 35 -6.25 -13.69 -0.97
N GLU A 36 -6.87 -13.47 -2.12
CA GLU A 36 -7.96 -14.32 -2.59
C GLU A 36 -7.51 -15.74 -2.91
N ALA A 37 -6.34 -15.90 -3.55
CA ALA A 37 -5.76 -17.21 -3.82
C ALA A 37 -5.48 -17.97 -2.51
N ASN A 38 -4.93 -17.27 -1.50
CA ASN A 38 -4.68 -17.81 -0.17
C ASN A 38 -5.99 -18.25 0.52
N ARG A 39 -7.04 -17.44 0.44
CA ARG A 39 -8.39 -17.80 0.92
C ARG A 39 -8.93 -19.05 0.22
N ARG A 40 -8.81 -19.14 -1.11
CA ARG A 40 -9.24 -20.30 -1.90
C ARG A 40 -8.44 -21.57 -1.56
N ALA A 41 -7.17 -21.42 -1.23
CA ALA A 41 -6.31 -22.50 -0.76
C ALA A 41 -6.59 -22.95 0.69
N GLY A 42 -7.53 -22.28 1.39
CA GLY A 42 -7.96 -22.65 2.74
C GLY A 42 -7.18 -21.99 3.87
N ASN A 43 -6.22 -21.10 3.57
CA ASN A 43 -5.47 -20.36 4.58
C ASN A 43 -5.24 -18.91 4.17
N ALA A 44 -6.06 -18.00 4.69
CA ALA A 44 -5.98 -16.57 4.40
C ALA A 44 -4.77 -15.84 5.04
N TRP A 45 -4.02 -16.50 5.94
CA TRP A 45 -2.98 -15.88 6.77
C TRP A 45 -1.56 -16.19 6.29
N VAL A 46 -1.40 -16.62 5.05
CA VAL A 46 -0.09 -16.84 4.44
C VAL A 46 0.49 -15.50 3.97
N PRO A 47 1.80 -15.25 4.17
CA PRO A 47 2.47 -14.07 3.62
C PRO A 47 2.27 -13.95 2.11
N THR A 48 1.99 -12.73 1.63
CA THR A 48 1.92 -12.44 0.20
C THR A 48 3.33 -12.33 -0.38
N LYS A 49 3.50 -12.79 -1.61
CA LYS A 49 4.77 -12.71 -2.36
C LYS A 49 5.17 -11.26 -2.56
N VAL A 50 4.20 -10.38 -2.83
CA VAL A 50 4.40 -8.93 -2.90
C VAL A 50 5.15 -8.39 -1.68
N ILE A 51 4.75 -8.82 -0.48
CA ILE A 51 5.35 -8.33 0.77
C ILE A 51 6.72 -8.97 1.01
N GLU A 52 6.92 -10.24 0.67
CA GLU A 52 8.23 -10.89 0.76
C GLU A 52 9.27 -10.24 -0.19
N GLU A 53 8.87 -9.85 -1.40
CA GLU A 53 9.72 -9.16 -2.38
C GLU A 53 10.20 -7.79 -1.89
N LEU A 54 9.42 -7.13 -1.02
CA LEU A 54 9.71 -5.79 -0.51
C LEU A 54 10.63 -5.78 0.73
N LYS A 55 10.92 -6.94 1.32
CA LYS A 55 11.76 -7.01 2.51
C LYS A 55 13.23 -6.68 2.16
N PRO A 56 13.94 -5.91 3.00
CA PRO A 56 15.38 -5.79 2.89
C PRO A 56 16.06 -7.16 2.95
N LYS A 57 17.13 -7.34 2.17
CA LYS A 57 17.94 -8.57 2.18
C LYS A 57 18.72 -8.75 3.48
#